data_AF-A0A7C2YCK6-F1
#
_entry.id   AF-A0A7C2YCK6-F1
#
_cell.length_a   1.000
_cell.length_b   1.000
_cell.length_c   1.000
_cell.angle_alpha   90.00
_cell.angle_beta   90.00
_cell.angle_gamma   90.00
#
_symmetry.space_group_name_H-M   'P 1'
#
loop_
_entity.id
_entity.type
_entity.pdbx_description
1 polymer ?
#
loop_
_entity_poly.entity_id
_entity_poly.type
_entity_poly.pdbx_seq_one_letter_code
_entity_poly.pdbx_strand_id
1 'polypeptide(L)'
;MERIRSKLSRIGIRPRSCHRFDSYGECVRSIAAALENFAQNEPGLNGFLIANLLDLKAVEAAPVMERAFAAGCVDKIIAGDWEDVQIKLGVLEARKTERKYSLWDRLLKDDEVGDHEEWIADNDSLAESSQKNRKKRDAEKARMKNRRAMAKKSRRLNRKKKNKK
;
A
#
# COMPACT_ATOMS: atom_id res chain seq x y z
N MET A 1 -37.29 -29.61 7.98
CA MET A 1 -35.89 -29.65 7.50
C MET A 1 -35.41 -31.05 7.09
N GLU A 2 -35.91 -32.16 7.66
CA GLU A 2 -35.42 -33.52 7.33
C GLU A 2 -35.95 -34.12 6.01
N ARG A 3 -37.13 -33.70 5.54
CA ARG A 3 -37.73 -34.26 4.31
C ARG A 3 -37.02 -33.88 3.01
N ILE A 4 -36.21 -32.83 3.01
CA ILE A 4 -35.47 -32.37 1.81
C ILE A 4 -34.15 -33.15 1.67
N ARG A 5 -33.50 -33.53 2.78
CA ARG A 5 -32.27 -34.34 2.78
C ARG A 5 -32.49 -35.75 2.22
N SER A 6 -33.66 -36.35 2.46
CA SER A 6 -33.98 -37.71 1.99
C SER A 6 -34.21 -37.79 0.47
N LYS A 7 -34.78 -36.75 -0.16
CA LYS A 7 -35.02 -36.74 -1.62
C LYS A 7 -33.75 -36.49 -2.44
N LEU A 8 -32.77 -35.79 -1.87
CA LEU A 8 -31.51 -35.46 -2.55
C LEU A 8 -30.47 -36.60 -2.54
N SER A 9 -30.66 -37.67 -1.76
CA SER A 9 -29.76 -38.84 -1.77
C SER A 9 -30.02 -39.81 -2.94
N ARG A 10 -31.18 -39.71 -3.61
CA ARG A 10 -31.56 -40.60 -4.72
C ARG A 10 -31.11 -40.12 -6.10
N ILE A 11 -30.84 -38.82 -6.22
CA ILE A 11 -30.27 -38.25 -7.43
C ILE A 11 -28.80 -38.08 -7.07
N GLY A 12 -27.89 -38.81 -7.71
CA GLY A 12 -26.44 -38.79 -7.44
C GLY A 12 -25.73 -37.45 -7.70
N ILE A 13 -26.42 -36.33 -7.50
CA ILE A 13 -25.88 -35.00 -7.48
C ILE A 13 -25.20 -34.84 -6.12
N ARG A 14 -23.92 -35.24 -6.04
CA ARG A 14 -23.02 -34.63 -5.07
C ARG A 14 -23.19 -33.12 -5.21
N PRO A 15 -23.43 -32.36 -4.12
CA PRO A 15 -23.47 -30.91 -4.23
C PRO A 15 -22.17 -30.48 -4.90
N ARG A 16 -22.29 -29.87 -6.09
CA ARG A 16 -21.14 -29.28 -6.79
C ARG A 16 -20.56 -28.28 -5.82
N SER A 17 -19.36 -28.58 -5.33
CA SER A 17 -18.58 -27.77 -4.41
C SER A 17 -18.61 -26.33 -4.91
N CYS A 18 -19.27 -25.45 -4.17
CA CYS A 18 -19.23 -24.02 -4.39
C CYS A 18 -17.82 -23.57 -3.95
N HIS A 19 -16.82 -23.82 -4.79
CA HIS A 19 -15.38 -23.70 -4.55
C HIS A 19 -14.91 -22.29 -4.11
N ARG A 20 -15.81 -21.30 -4.13
CA ARG A 20 -15.57 -19.90 -3.74
C ARG A 20 -15.74 -19.66 -2.23
N PHE A 21 -16.53 -20.48 -1.52
CA PHE A 21 -16.87 -20.21 -0.11
C PHE A 21 -15.97 -20.95 0.89
N ASP A 22 -15.36 -22.08 0.50
CA ASP A 22 -14.45 -22.84 1.38
C ASP A 22 -13.14 -22.10 1.68
N SER A 23 -12.62 -21.35 0.69
CA SER A 23 -11.29 -20.72 0.80
C SER A 23 -11.22 -19.64 1.89
N TYR A 24 -12.29 -18.85 2.06
CA TYR A 24 -12.32 -17.79 3.06
C TYR A 24 -12.21 -18.35 4.48
N GLY A 25 -13.05 -19.33 4.81
CA GLY A 25 -13.06 -19.94 6.14
C GLY A 25 -11.78 -20.70 6.46
N GLU A 26 -11.12 -21.28 5.46
CA GLU A 26 -9.80 -21.89 5.61
C GLU A 26 -8.71 -20.85 5.82
N CYS A 27 -8.70 -19.73 5.08
CA CYS A 27 -7.74 -18.65 5.28
C CYS A 27 -7.85 -18.06 6.68
N VAL A 28 -9.06 -17.72 7.14
CA VAL A 28 -9.26 -17.19 8.49
C VAL A 28 -8.77 -18.17 9.55
N ARG A 29 -9.13 -19.45 9.43
CA ARG A 29 -8.68 -20.50 10.38
C ARG A 29 -7.17 -20.63 10.41
N SER A 30 -6.52 -20.66 9.24
CA SER A 30 -5.07 -20.78 9.15
C SER A 30 -4.34 -19.58 9.77
N ILE A 31 -4.81 -18.36 9.51
CA ILE A 31 -4.21 -17.15 10.06
C ILE A 31 -4.47 -17.05 11.58
N ALA A 32 -5.70 -17.37 12.03
CA ALA A 32 -6.01 -17.40 13.45
C ALA A 32 -5.18 -18.45 14.20
N ALA A 33 -5.00 -19.64 13.63
CA ALA A 33 -4.15 -20.69 14.20
C ALA A 33 -2.68 -20.27 14.28
N ALA A 34 -2.17 -19.52 13.30
CA ALA A 34 -0.83 -18.95 13.36
C ALA A 34 -0.72 -17.91 14.49
N LEU A 35 -1.77 -17.11 14.69
CA LEU A 35 -1.82 -16.08 15.74
C LEU A 35 -1.92 -16.69 17.14
N GLU A 36 -2.47 -17.88 17.34
CA GLU A 36 -2.50 -18.56 18.65
C GLU A 36 -1.09 -18.76 19.25
N ASN A 37 -0.06 -18.80 18.41
CA ASN A 37 1.34 -18.86 18.84
C ASN A 37 1.95 -17.46 19.06
N PHE A 38 1.14 -16.44 19.36
CA PHE A 38 1.57 -15.03 19.49
C PHE A 38 2.75 -14.85 20.45
N ALA A 39 2.91 -15.69 21.48
CA ALA A 39 4.01 -15.61 22.43
C ALA A 39 5.37 -16.04 21.86
N GLN A 40 5.38 -16.85 20.80
CA GLN A 40 6.61 -17.32 20.13
C GLN A 40 6.91 -16.53 18.86
N ASN A 41 5.90 -15.87 18.30
CA ASN A 41 6.02 -15.05 17.11
C ASN A 41 6.63 -13.67 17.43
N GLU A 42 7.40 -13.14 16.49
CA GLU A 42 7.83 -11.75 16.53
C GLU A 42 6.62 -10.79 16.55
N PRO A 43 6.64 -9.71 17.36
CA PRO A 43 5.51 -8.78 17.46
C PRO A 43 5.07 -8.16 16.13
N GLY A 44 6.03 -7.96 15.21
CA GLY A 44 5.75 -7.48 13.86
C GLY A 44 4.95 -8.48 13.03
N LEU A 45 5.27 -9.77 13.11
CA LEU A 45 4.53 -10.84 12.45
C LEU A 45 3.09 -10.92 13.00
N ASN A 46 2.93 -10.84 14.33
CA ASN A 46 1.60 -10.80 14.94
C ASN A 46 0.79 -9.59 14.46
N GLY A 47 1.43 -8.43 14.31
CA GLY A 47 0.82 -7.24 13.72
C GLY A 47 0.30 -7.49 12.30
N PHE A 48 1.10 -8.13 11.44
CA PHE A 48 0.67 -8.50 10.09
C PHE A 48 -0.44 -9.55 10.06
N LEU A 49 -0.39 -10.57 10.92
CA LEU A 49 -1.45 -11.58 11.00
C LEU A 49 -2.79 -10.94 11.38
N ILE A 50 -2.79 -10.00 12.33
CA ILE A 50 -3.97 -9.23 12.72
C ILE A 50 -4.44 -8.33 11.59
N ALA A 51 -3.54 -7.64 10.88
CA ALA A 51 -3.89 -6.82 9.72
C ALA A 51 -4.60 -7.64 8.62
N ASN A 52 -4.12 -8.85 8.33
CA ASN A 52 -4.77 -9.74 7.37
C ASN A 52 -6.15 -10.20 7.86
N LEU A 53 -6.32 -10.51 9.15
CA LEU A 53 -7.64 -10.85 9.72
C LEU A 53 -8.62 -9.68 9.64
N LEU A 54 -8.13 -8.45 9.80
CA LEU A 54 -8.91 -7.24 9.64
C LEU A 54 -9.37 -7.02 8.19
N ASP A 55 -8.48 -7.22 7.22
CA ASP A 55 -8.81 -7.12 5.80
C ASP A 55 -9.86 -8.16 5.39
N LEU A 56 -9.81 -9.34 6.00
CA LEU A 56 -10.81 -10.40 5.86
C LEU A 56 -12.11 -10.11 6.63
N LYS A 57 -12.14 -9.12 7.53
CA LYS A 57 -13.26 -8.85 8.45
C LYS A 57 -13.63 -10.07 9.30
N ALA A 58 -12.62 -10.82 9.76
CA ALA A 58 -12.78 -12.04 10.54
C ALA A 58 -13.17 -11.75 12.00
N VAL A 59 -14.46 -11.44 12.23
CA VAL A 59 -15.01 -11.16 13.57
C VAL A 59 -14.86 -12.37 14.50
N GLU A 60 -14.95 -13.58 13.95
CA GLU A 60 -14.77 -14.84 14.69
C GLU A 60 -13.39 -15.00 15.33
N ALA A 61 -12.36 -14.33 14.79
CA ALA A 61 -10.99 -14.38 15.30
C ALA A 61 -10.71 -13.33 16.38
N ALA A 62 -11.68 -12.46 16.70
CA ALA A 62 -11.52 -11.40 17.69
C ALA A 62 -11.00 -11.88 19.07
N PRO A 63 -11.45 -13.02 19.63
CA PRO A 63 -10.93 -13.50 20.91
C PRO A 63 -9.43 -13.80 20.91
N VAL A 64 -8.89 -14.30 19.79
CA VAL A 64 -7.44 -14.59 19.67
C VAL A 64 -6.66 -13.28 19.57
N MET A 65 -7.18 -12.32 18.79
CA MET A 65 -6.56 -11.00 18.67
C MET A 65 -6.54 -10.29 20.03
N GLU A 66 -7.62 -10.33 20.79
CA GLU A 66 -7.72 -9.74 22.14
C GLU A 66 -6.64 -10.30 23.08
N ARG A 67 -6.47 -11.63 23.10
CA ARG A 67 -5.42 -12.28 23.90
C ARG A 67 -4.03 -11.83 23.49
N ALA A 68 -3.76 -11.72 22.18
CA ALA A 68 -2.47 -11.26 21.68
C ALA A 68 -2.17 -9.80 22.10
N PHE A 69 -3.18 -8.91 22.05
CA PHE A 69 -3.05 -7.53 22.54
C PHE A 69 -2.87 -7.46 24.06
N ALA A 70 -3.62 -8.26 24.82
CA ALA A 70 -3.52 -8.33 26.27
C ALA A 70 -2.15 -8.85 26.74
N ALA A 71 -1.55 -9.77 25.97
CA ALA A 71 -0.21 -10.29 26.21
C ALA A 71 0.91 -9.31 25.81
N GLY A 72 0.59 -8.19 25.14
CA GLY A 72 1.59 -7.22 24.66
C GLY A 72 2.47 -7.74 23.52
N CYS A 73 2.09 -8.85 22.87
CA CYS A 73 2.87 -9.50 21.82
C CYS A 73 2.57 -8.95 20.41
N VAL A 74 1.94 -7.77 20.30
CA VAL A 74 1.50 -7.20 19.02
C VAL A 74 2.17 -5.86 18.80
N ASP A 75 2.78 -5.70 17.64
CA ASP A 75 3.27 -4.39 17.21
C ASP A 75 2.09 -3.48 16.82
N LYS A 76 1.82 -2.51 17.70
CA LYS A 76 0.76 -1.51 17.54
C LYS A 76 1.02 -0.53 16.38
N ILE A 77 2.27 -0.39 15.91
CA ILE A 77 2.57 0.42 14.73
C ILE A 77 1.93 -0.19 13.49
N ILE A 78 1.89 -1.53 13.42
CA ILE A 78 1.37 -2.28 12.27
C ILE A 78 -0.14 -2.47 12.40
N ALA A 79 -0.61 -3.02 13.53
CA ALA A 79 -2.02 -3.37 13.70
C ALA A 79 -2.91 -2.20 14.16
N GLY A 80 -2.33 -1.18 14.81
CA GLY A 80 -3.06 -0.18 15.60
C GLY A 80 -3.34 -0.66 17.03
N ASP A 81 -4.06 0.15 17.81
CA ASP A 81 -4.54 -0.26 19.14
C ASP A 81 -5.73 -1.22 19.03
N TRP A 82 -6.01 -1.95 20.11
CA TRP A 82 -7.15 -2.87 20.16
C TRP A 82 -8.49 -2.18 19.84
N GLU A 83 -8.70 -0.94 20.29
CA GLU A 83 -9.90 -0.17 19.91
C GLU A 83 -9.96 0.12 18.40
N ASP A 84 -8.82 0.39 17.75
CA ASP A 84 -8.78 0.58 16.29
C ASP A 84 -9.15 -0.73 15.57
N VAL A 85 -8.73 -1.89 16.11
CA VAL A 85 -9.11 -3.22 15.61
C VAL A 85 -10.62 -3.45 15.77
N GLN A 86 -11.19 -3.15 16.95
CA GLN A 86 -12.62 -3.30 17.21
C GLN A 86 -13.49 -2.41 16.30
N ILE A 87 -13.04 -1.19 16.02
CA ILE A 87 -13.72 -0.28 15.08
C ILE A 87 -13.67 -0.85 13.66
N LYS A 88 -12.50 -1.34 13.21
CA LYS A 88 -12.35 -1.94 11.87
C LYS A 88 -13.19 -3.21 11.68
N LEU A 89 -13.37 -4.00 12.75
CA LEU A 89 -14.27 -5.17 12.75
C LEU A 89 -15.76 -4.79 12.81
N GLY A 90 -16.09 -3.52 13.04
CA GLY A 90 -17.48 -3.06 13.18
C GLY A 90 -18.13 -3.43 14.51
N VAL A 91 -17.34 -3.85 15.50
CA VAL A 91 -17.83 -4.17 16.85
C VAL A 91 -18.03 -2.90 17.68
N LEU A 92 -17.25 -1.85 17.39
CA LEU A 92 -17.33 -0.54 18.05
C LEU A 92 -17.61 0.54 16.99
N GLU A 93 -18.64 1.38 17.20
CA GLU A 93 -18.96 2.45 16.24
C GLU A 93 -17.99 3.63 16.30
N ALA A 94 -17.46 3.95 17.49
CA ALA A 94 -16.54 5.05 17.69
C ALA A 94 -15.60 4.78 18.88
N ARG A 95 -14.38 5.32 18.78
CA ARG A 95 -13.35 5.21 19.82
C ARG A 95 -13.83 5.81 21.14
N LYS A 96 -13.59 5.11 22.25
CA LYS A 96 -13.95 5.59 23.60
C LYS A 96 -12.77 6.25 24.31
N THR A 97 -11.53 5.82 24.03
CA THR A 97 -10.33 6.37 24.67
C THR A 97 -9.55 7.29 23.74
N GLU A 98 -8.82 8.26 24.28
CA GLU A 98 -7.93 9.10 23.47
C GLU A 98 -6.80 8.27 22.84
N ARG A 99 -6.49 8.51 21.55
CA ARG A 99 -5.49 7.77 20.79
C ARG A 99 -4.09 8.04 21.35
N LYS A 100 -3.51 7.07 22.05
CA LYS A 100 -2.15 7.17 22.63
C LYS A 100 -1.02 7.03 21.61
N TYR A 101 -1.27 6.38 20.47
CA TYR A 101 -0.27 6.20 19.41
C TYR A 101 -0.75 6.86 18.13
N SER A 102 -0.69 8.18 18.08
CA SER A 102 -0.66 8.85 16.78
C SER A 102 0.67 8.49 16.13
N LEU A 103 0.63 7.90 14.93
CA LEU A 103 1.80 7.69 14.07
C LEU A 103 2.70 8.93 14.00
N TRP A 104 2.09 10.13 14.05
CA TRP A 104 2.79 11.40 14.08
C TRP A 104 3.41 11.72 15.44
N ASP A 105 2.80 11.29 16.54
CA ASP A 105 3.31 11.57 17.89
C ASP A 105 4.53 10.71 18.24
N ARG A 106 4.73 9.56 17.58
CA ARG A 106 6.00 8.80 17.62
C ARG A 106 7.02 9.34 16.62
N LEU A 107 6.58 9.64 15.39
CA LEU A 107 7.45 10.10 14.31
C LEU A 107 7.94 11.56 14.49
N LEU A 108 7.21 12.42 15.22
CA LEU A 108 7.63 13.79 15.56
C LEU A 108 8.31 13.90 16.92
N LYS A 109 8.23 12.89 17.80
CA LYS A 109 8.88 12.95 19.13
C LYS A 109 10.31 12.41 19.16
N ASP A 110 10.75 11.73 18.12
CA ASP A 110 12.17 11.37 17.94
C ASP A 110 13.00 12.54 17.36
N ASP A 111 12.54 13.78 17.53
CA ASP A 111 13.31 15.01 17.34
C ASP A 111 13.82 15.55 18.70
N GLU A 112 14.14 14.65 19.64
CA GLU A 112 15.23 14.95 20.56
C GLU A 112 16.50 14.95 19.71
N VAL A 113 16.87 16.18 19.34
CA VAL A 113 18.10 16.63 18.71
C VAL A 113 19.32 15.95 19.34
N GLY A 114 19.59 14.72 18.91
CA GLY A 114 20.89 14.10 18.97
C GLY A 114 21.62 14.54 17.72
N ASP A 115 22.67 15.33 17.90
CA ASP A 115 23.55 15.86 16.85
C ASP A 115 23.92 14.78 15.82
N HIS A 116 23.11 14.62 14.77
CA HIS A 116 23.47 13.91 13.55
C HIS A 116 23.64 14.94 12.45
N GLU A 117 24.63 15.81 12.67
CA GLU A 117 25.16 16.80 11.75
C GLU A 117 25.90 16.12 10.58
N GLU A 118 25.31 15.13 9.91
CA GLU A 118 25.99 14.46 8.80
C GLU A 118 25.04 13.63 7.91
N TRP A 119 24.04 14.25 7.27
CA TRP A 119 23.50 13.77 5.97
C TRP A 119 22.50 14.71 5.27
N ILE A 120 22.83 15.99 5.10
CA ILE A 120 22.14 16.84 4.10
C ILE A 120 23.20 17.44 3.17
N ALA A 121 23.78 16.61 2.29
CA ALA A 121 24.73 17.09 1.29
C ALA A 121 24.39 16.67 -0.16
N ASP A 122 23.60 15.61 -0.38
CA ASP A 122 23.54 15.00 -1.73
C ASP A 122 22.29 15.33 -2.57
N ASN A 123 21.25 15.94 -2.00
CA ASN A 123 19.99 16.16 -2.74
C ASN A 123 20.01 17.37 -3.71
N ASP A 124 20.85 18.38 -3.47
CA ASP A 124 20.93 19.56 -4.36
C ASP A 124 21.63 19.27 -5.69
N SER A 125 22.55 18.31 -5.73
CA SER A 125 23.33 17.98 -6.92
C SER A 125 22.49 17.34 -8.05
N LEU A 126 21.46 16.56 -7.68
CA LEU A 126 20.52 15.92 -8.62
C LEU A 126 19.51 16.93 -9.18
N ALA A 127 19.07 17.90 -8.37
CA ALA A 127 18.19 18.97 -8.82
C ALA A 127 18.88 19.89 -9.84
N GLU A 128 20.14 20.26 -9.60
CA GLU A 128 20.92 21.09 -10.52
C GLU A 128 21.24 20.41 -11.85
N SER A 129 21.64 19.12 -11.82
CA SER A 129 21.95 18.37 -13.03
C SER A 129 20.71 18.16 -13.91
N SER A 130 19.54 17.95 -13.29
CA SER A 130 18.24 17.89 -13.98
C SER A 130 17.87 19.23 -14.65
N GLN A 131 18.09 20.36 -13.97
CA GLN A 131 17.86 21.70 -14.54
C GLN A 131 18.83 22.04 -15.68
N LYS A 132 20.11 21.70 -15.55
CA LYS A 132 21.14 21.90 -16.60
C LYS A 132 20.81 21.10 -17.87
N ASN A 133 20.34 19.86 -17.72
CA ASN A 133 19.93 19.01 -18.83
C ASN A 133 18.65 19.49 -19.54
N ARG A 134 17.66 20.01 -18.78
CA ARG A 134 16.46 20.64 -19.38
C ARG A 134 16.82 21.87 -20.22
N LYS A 135 17.64 22.79 -19.69
CA LYS A 135 18.10 24.00 -20.41
C LYS A 135 18.87 23.65 -21.70
N LYS A 136 19.71 22.61 -21.68
CA LYS A 136 20.46 22.16 -22.87
C LYS A 136 19.54 21.61 -23.97
N ARG A 137 18.54 20.79 -23.61
CA ARG A 137 17.55 20.24 -24.56
C ARG A 137 16.70 21.33 -25.21
N ASP A 138 16.32 22.36 -24.45
CA ASP A 138 15.51 23.45 -24.99
C ASP A 138 16.30 24.37 -25.91
N ALA A 139 17.58 24.64 -25.59
CA ALA A 139 18.49 25.36 -26.47
C ALA A 139 18.74 24.62 -27.81
N GLU A 140 18.89 23.30 -27.77
CA GLU A 140 19.06 22.47 -28.98
C GLU A 140 17.81 22.48 -29.86
N LYS A 141 16.62 22.34 -29.26
CA LYS A 141 15.34 22.45 -29.97
C LYS A 141 15.19 23.82 -30.65
N ALA A 142 15.58 24.91 -29.98
CA ALA A 142 15.54 26.25 -30.56
C ALA A 142 16.50 26.40 -31.75
N ARG A 143 17.74 25.90 -31.63
CA ARG A 143 18.73 25.90 -32.72
C ARG A 143 18.25 25.10 -33.94
N MET A 144 17.66 23.92 -33.73
CA MET A 144 17.13 23.11 -34.83
C MET A 144 15.99 23.82 -35.56
N LYS A 145 15.07 24.48 -34.83
CA LYS A 145 13.98 25.27 -35.42
C LYS A 145 14.52 26.42 -36.27
N ASN A 146 15.50 27.17 -35.78
CA ASN A 146 16.14 28.25 -36.52
C ASN A 146 16.85 27.76 -37.79
N ARG A 147 17.60 26.65 -37.70
CA ARG A 147 18.26 26.04 -38.87
C ARG A 147 17.26 25.64 -39.95
N ARG A 148 16.12 25.04 -39.56
CA ARG A 148 15.04 24.68 -40.49
C ARG A 148 14.41 25.91 -41.14
N ALA A 149 14.20 26.99 -40.38
CA ALA A 149 13.66 28.24 -40.92
C ALA A 149 14.61 28.88 -41.95
N MET A 150 15.91 28.93 -41.63
CA MET A 150 16.95 29.45 -42.54
C MET A 150 17.04 28.61 -43.83
N ALA A 151 17.01 27.29 -43.72
CA ALA A 151 17.00 26.38 -44.87
C ALA A 151 15.76 26.60 -45.77
N LYS A 152 14.57 26.79 -45.18
CA LYS A 152 13.34 27.11 -45.94
C LYS A 152 13.46 28.45 -46.67
N LYS A 153 13.97 29.50 -46.01
CA LYS A 153 14.20 30.82 -46.63
C LYS A 153 15.18 30.71 -47.81
N SER A 154 16.30 30.02 -47.63
CA SER A 154 17.30 29.79 -48.69
C SER A 154 16.71 29.03 -49.88
N ARG A 155 15.98 27.93 -49.65
CA ARG A 155 15.28 27.17 -50.70
C ARG A 155 14.30 28.05 -51.49
N ARG A 156 13.54 28.92 -50.82
CA ARG A 156 12.60 29.83 -51.48
C ARG A 156 13.31 30.85 -52.37
N LEU A 157 14.44 31.39 -51.92
CA LEU A 157 15.24 32.34 -52.71
C LEU A 157 15.85 31.67 -53.95
N ASN A 158 16.39 30.45 -53.80
CA ASN A 158 16.96 29.70 -54.91
C ASN A 158 15.90 29.28 -55.94
N ARG A 159 14.69 28.91 -55.49
CA ARG A 159 13.56 28.65 -56.40
C ARG A 159 13.16 29.90 -57.19
N LYS A 160 13.10 31.08 -56.56
CA LYS A 160 12.82 32.35 -57.25
C LYS A 160 13.90 32.71 -58.29
N LYS A 161 15.18 32.43 -58.00
CA LYS A 161 16.28 32.65 -58.95
C LYS A 161 16.21 31.71 -60.16
N LYS A 162 15.83 30.44 -59.97
CA LYS A 162 15.63 29.48 -61.06
C LYS A 162 14.46 29.85 -61.98
N ASN A 163 13.39 30.40 -61.44
CA ASN A 163 12.20 30.80 -62.21
C ASN A 163 12.34 32.18 -62.91
N LYS A 164 13.50 32.85 -62.81
CA LYS A 164 13.77 34.15 -63.43
C LYS A 164 14.79 34.06 -64.58
N LYS A 165 15.21 32.84 -64.93
CA LYS A 165 15.90 32.48 -66.16
C LYS A 165 14.90 31.77 -67.06
#